data_AF-A0A6C0FWW0-F1
#
_entry.id   AF-A0A6C0FWW0-F1
#
_cell.length_a   1.000
_cell.length_b   1.000
_cell.length_c   1.000
_cell.angle_alpha   90.00
_cell.angle_beta   90.00
_cell.angle_gamma   90.00
#
_symmetry.space_group_name_H-M   'P 1'
#
loop_
_entity.id
_entity.type
_entity.pdbx_description
1 polymer ?
#
loop_
_entity_poly.entity_id
_entity_poly.type
_entity_poly.pdbx_seq_one_letter_code
_entity_poly.pdbx_strand_id
1 'polypeptide(L)'
;MRTIVASLPQACYNTLQNQTARTGGRSVTVRNLEEANIENVAYMIEAIKSKLRMASGAAMQATNFSLDKYDDLRDVYEIVAGKDKFSISEVEAIVSELGQLRDK
;
A
#
# COMPACT_ATOMS: atom_id res chain seq x y z
N MET A 1 -24.82 36.49 17.61
CA MET A 1 -24.60 35.21 16.88
C MET A 1 -24.59 35.51 15.39
N ARG A 2 -23.45 35.34 14.70
CA ARG A 2 -23.35 35.53 13.25
C ARG A 2 -23.50 34.16 12.59
N THR A 3 -24.67 33.88 12.01
CA THR A 3 -24.84 32.74 11.11
C THR A 3 -25.27 33.30 9.78
N ILE A 4 -24.35 33.28 8.83
CA ILE A 4 -24.57 33.72 7.47
C ILE A 4 -25.06 32.49 6.71
N VAL A 5 -26.24 32.57 6.11
CA VAL A 5 -26.42 32.03 4.76
C VAL A 5 -25.24 32.54 3.91
N ALA A 6 -24.80 31.90 2.85
CA ALA A 6 -25.67 31.93 1.70
C ALA A 6 -24.99 31.36 0.48
N SER A 7 -25.88 30.87 -0.38
CA SER A 7 -25.77 30.92 -1.83
C SER A 7 -24.71 30.03 -2.42
N LEU A 8 -24.93 28.73 -2.35
CA LEU A 8 -24.68 27.93 -3.53
C LEU A 8 -25.98 27.21 -3.92
N PRO A 9 -26.47 27.36 -5.17
CA PRO A 9 -27.63 26.63 -5.65
C PRO A 9 -27.38 25.12 -5.51
N GLN A 10 -28.43 24.32 -5.26
CA GLN A 10 -28.30 22.86 -5.07
C GLN A 10 -27.60 22.15 -6.25
N ALA A 11 -27.62 22.75 -7.45
CA ALA A 11 -26.88 22.29 -8.62
C ALA A 11 -25.35 22.28 -8.42
N CYS A 12 -24.81 23.17 -7.60
CA CYS A 12 -23.38 23.22 -7.27
C CYS A 12 -22.98 22.12 -6.27
N TYR A 13 -23.87 21.71 -5.36
CA TYR A 13 -23.57 20.64 -4.40
C TYR A 13 -23.31 19.30 -5.11
N ASN A 14 -24.13 18.96 -6.11
CA ASN A 14 -23.94 17.74 -6.89
C ASN A 14 -22.77 17.80 -7.88
N THR A 15 -22.27 18.99 -8.23
CA THR A 15 -21.13 19.16 -9.15
C THR A 15 -19.78 19.06 -8.42
N LEU A 16 -19.72 19.44 -7.13
CA LEU A 16 -18.51 19.32 -6.30
C LEU A 16 -18.29 17.90 -5.74
N GLN A 17 -19.36 17.12 -5.59
CA GLN A 17 -19.26 15.68 -5.28
C GLN A 17 -18.90 14.82 -6.52
N ASN A 18 -18.89 15.41 -7.73
CA ASN A 18 -18.79 14.66 -8.99
C ASN A 18 -17.59 15.06 -9.86
N GLN A 19 -16.50 15.50 -9.20
CA GLN A 19 -15.18 15.68 -9.83
C GLN A 19 -14.12 14.71 -9.30
N THR A 20 -14.51 13.58 -8.70
CA THR A 20 -13.64 12.39 -8.68
C THR A 20 -13.77 11.74 -10.05
N ALA A 21 -12.97 12.26 -10.98
CA ALA A 21 -12.87 11.76 -12.34
C ALA A 21 -12.66 10.24 -12.35
N ARG A 22 -13.39 9.63 -13.26
CA ARG A 22 -13.39 8.21 -13.60
C ARG A 22 -11.98 7.71 -13.88
N THR A 23 -11.49 6.86 -12.99
CA THR A 23 -10.84 5.55 -13.27
C THR A 23 -10.67 4.90 -11.90
N GLY A 24 -10.94 3.60 -11.76
CA GLY A 24 -10.98 2.85 -10.49
C GLY A 24 -9.74 3.03 -9.61
N GLY A 25 -9.73 4.12 -8.84
CA GLY A 25 -8.61 4.61 -8.07
C GLY A 25 -8.53 3.86 -6.75
N ARG A 26 -7.57 2.95 -6.67
CA ARG A 26 -7.03 2.46 -5.40
C ARG A 26 -6.72 3.70 -4.57
N SER A 27 -7.42 3.87 -3.45
CA SER A 27 -7.09 4.92 -2.47
C SER A 27 -5.69 4.60 -1.94
N VAL A 28 -4.66 5.17 -2.57
CA VAL A 28 -3.30 5.09 -2.05
C VAL A 28 -3.26 6.12 -0.93
N THR A 29 -3.70 5.72 0.26
CA THR A 29 -3.40 6.45 1.48
C THR A 29 -1.88 6.58 1.54
N VAL A 30 -1.37 7.79 1.36
CA VAL A 30 0.04 8.11 1.54
C VAL A 30 0.34 7.93 3.03
N ARG A 31 0.80 6.73 3.41
CA ARG A 31 1.28 6.43 4.76
C ARG A 31 2.75 6.84 4.87
N ASN A 32 3.14 7.36 6.04
CA ASN A 32 4.55 7.54 6.37
C ASN A 32 5.14 6.16 6.72
N LEU A 33 6.12 5.72 5.94
CA LEU A 33 6.84 4.45 6.12
C LEU A 33 8.25 4.67 6.71
N GLU A 34 8.49 5.84 7.32
CA GLU A 34 9.76 6.14 8.01
C GLU A 34 9.76 5.58 9.43
N GLU A 35 8.58 5.43 10.03
CA GLU A 35 8.44 4.81 11.35
C GLU A 35 8.24 3.30 11.26
N ALA A 36 9.16 2.56 11.88
CA ALA A 36 9.04 1.12 12.03
C ALA A 36 7.92 0.76 13.02
N ASN A 37 6.81 0.23 12.48
CA ASN A 37 5.69 -0.26 13.29
C ASN A 37 4.96 -1.42 12.57
N ILE A 38 4.17 -2.17 13.34
CA ILE A 38 3.50 -3.39 12.87
C ILE A 38 2.47 -3.10 11.76
N GLU A 39 1.81 -1.94 11.81
CA GLU A 39 0.84 -1.55 10.78
C GLU A 39 1.53 -1.31 9.43
N ASN A 40 2.70 -0.68 9.46
CA ASN A 40 3.51 -0.43 8.27
C ASN A 40 4.09 -1.73 7.70
N VAL A 41 4.54 -2.67 8.54
CA VAL A 41 4.92 -4.01 8.10
C VAL A 41 3.76 -4.69 7.38
N ALA A 42 2.57 -4.70 8.00
CA ALA A 42 1.39 -5.31 7.41
C ALA A 42 1.03 -4.67 6.07
N TYR A 43 1.07 -3.34 6.00
CA TYR A 43 0.82 -2.61 4.77
C TYR A 43 1.80 -2.98 3.65
N MET A 44 3.11 -3.00 3.93
CA MET A 44 4.13 -3.33 2.93
C MET A 44 3.95 -4.76 2.40
N ILE A 45 3.72 -5.72 3.29
CA ILE A 45 3.47 -7.12 2.92
C ILE A 45 2.22 -7.28 2.05
N GLU A 46 1.10 -6.62 2.40
CA GLU A 46 -0.12 -6.64 1.59
C GLU A 46 0.08 -6.00 0.21
N ALA A 47 0.81 -4.89 0.15
CA ALA A 47 1.11 -4.21 -1.10
C ALA A 47 1.97 -5.09 -2.03
N ILE A 48 3.01 -5.71 -1.48
CA ILE A 48 3.89 -6.64 -2.22
C ILE A 48 3.10 -7.83 -2.74
N LYS A 49 2.32 -8.51 -1.88
CA LYS A 49 1.46 -9.64 -2.30
C LYS A 49 0.54 -9.26 -3.46
N SER A 50 -0.10 -8.09 -3.34
CA SER A 50 -1.02 -7.60 -4.36
C SER A 50 -0.32 -7.30 -5.69
N LYS A 51 0.87 -6.69 -5.65
CA LYS A 51 1.69 -6.38 -6.85
C LYS A 51 2.20 -7.65 -7.55
N LEU A 52 2.69 -8.62 -6.77
CA LEU A 52 3.21 -9.87 -7.30
C LEU A 52 2.12 -10.89 -7.66
N ARG A 53 0.85 -10.56 -7.41
CA ARG A 53 -0.32 -11.45 -7.61
C ARG A 53 -0.15 -12.81 -6.93
N MET A 54 0.49 -12.82 -5.77
CA MET A 54 0.71 -14.04 -5.00
C MET A 54 -0.60 -14.49 -4.37
N ALA A 55 -0.91 -15.78 -4.48
CA ALA A 55 -1.96 -16.37 -3.66
C ALA A 55 -1.55 -16.26 -2.18
N SER A 56 -2.50 -15.94 -1.31
CA SER A 56 -2.25 -15.79 0.13
C SER A 56 -1.73 -17.10 0.73
N GLY A 57 -0.41 -17.22 0.87
CA GLY A 57 0.24 -18.33 1.56
C GLY A 57 0.62 -17.96 2.99
N ALA A 58 0.67 -18.95 3.89
CA ALA A 58 1.04 -18.76 5.30
C ALA A 58 2.41 -18.08 5.49
N ALA A 59 3.30 -18.19 4.50
CA ALA A 59 4.63 -17.60 4.47
C ALA A 59 4.66 -16.06 4.31
N MET A 60 3.56 -15.44 3.90
CA MET A 60 3.47 -14.00 3.62
C MET A 60 2.52 -13.27 4.60
N GLN A 61 2.44 -13.76 5.83
CA GLN A 61 1.73 -13.07 6.90
C GLN A 61 2.65 -12.05 7.56
N ALA A 62 2.13 -10.84 7.78
CA ALA A 62 2.87 -9.75 8.41
C ALA A 62 3.42 -10.12 9.80
N THR A 63 2.72 -11.00 10.52
CA THR A 63 3.10 -11.52 11.84
C THR A 63 4.41 -12.32 11.84
N ASN A 64 4.88 -12.76 10.68
CA ASN A 64 6.14 -13.49 10.54
C ASN A 64 7.35 -12.57 10.28
N PHE A 65 7.16 -11.26 10.32
CA PHE A 65 8.21 -10.26 10.12
C PHE A 65 8.31 -9.38 11.37
N SER A 66 9.47 -9.39 12.01
CA SER A 66 9.78 -8.49 13.13
C SER A 66 10.20 -7.10 12.66
N LEU A 67 10.09 -6.12 13.55
CA LEU A 67 10.53 -4.74 13.29
C LEU A 67 12.03 -4.62 13.11
N ASP A 68 12.81 -5.57 13.62
CA ASP A 68 14.28 -5.62 13.43
C ASP A 68 14.69 -5.73 11.95
N LYS A 69 13.76 -6.20 11.10
CA LYS A 69 13.92 -6.36 9.66
C LYS A 69 13.11 -5.34 8.86
N TYR A 70 12.68 -4.26 9.50
CA TYR A 70 11.85 -3.25 8.88
C TYR A 70 12.53 -2.57 7.69
N ASP A 71 13.79 -2.15 7.85
CA ASP A 71 14.54 -1.48 6.78
C ASP A 71 14.74 -2.40 5.58
N ASP A 72 15.15 -3.65 5.82
CA ASP A 72 15.30 -4.67 4.78
C ASP A 72 13.97 -4.92 4.04
N LEU A 73 12.85 -4.98 4.78
CA LEU A 73 11.50 -5.14 4.19
C LEU A 73 11.09 -3.91 3.36
N ARG A 74 11.43 -2.72 3.86
CA ARG A 74 11.13 -1.45 3.18
C ARG A 74 11.89 -1.34 1.86
N ASP A 75 13.14 -1.76 1.80
CA ASP A 75 13.93 -1.77 0.55
C ASP A 75 13.24 -2.64 -0.52
N VAL A 76 12.80 -3.84 -0.14
CA VAL A 76 12.04 -4.72 -1.03
C VAL A 76 10.72 -4.06 -1.46
N TYR A 77 10.01 -3.43 -0.53
CA TYR A 77 8.77 -2.71 -0.82
C TYR A 77 8.99 -1.58 -1.84
N GLU A 78 10.03 -0.77 -1.69
CA GLU A 78 10.32 0.35 -2.59
C GLU A 78 10.60 -0.14 -4.02
N ILE A 79 11.34 -1.24 -4.17
CA ILE A 79 11.56 -1.90 -5.47
C ILE A 79 10.23 -2.35 -6.08
N VAL A 80 9.38 -3.01 -5.29
CA VAL A 80 8.10 -3.54 -5.78
C VAL A 80 7.11 -2.42 -6.11
N ALA A 81 7.10 -1.34 -5.33
CA ALA A 81 6.25 -0.19 -5.52
C ALA A 81 6.67 0.63 -6.76
N GLY A 82 7.97 0.73 -7.02
CA GLY A 82 8.54 1.52 -8.12
C GLY A 82 8.33 0.94 -9.52
N LYS A 83 7.87 -0.31 -9.66
CA LYS A 83 7.69 -0.97 -10.96
C LYS A 83 6.31 -1.62 -11.12
N ASP A 84 5.74 -1.54 -12.32
CA ASP A 84 4.39 -2.07 -12.60
C ASP A 84 4.33 -3.54 -13.01
N LYS A 85 5.39 -4.05 -13.64
CA LYS A 85 5.43 -5.41 -14.15
C LYS A 85 6.76 -6.06 -13.83
N PHE A 86 6.71 -7.30 -13.38
CA PHE A 86 7.88 -8.13 -13.07
C PHE A 86 7.94 -9.29 -14.05
N SER A 87 9.14 -9.63 -14.50
CA SER A 87 9.42 -10.90 -15.15
C SER A 87 9.38 -12.04 -14.13
N ILE A 88 9.30 -13.28 -14.60
CA ILE A 88 9.22 -14.46 -13.74
C ILE A 88 10.43 -14.53 -12.78
N SER A 89 11.63 -14.33 -13.30
CA SER A 89 12.87 -14.35 -12.52
C SER A 89 12.93 -13.24 -11.47
N GLU A 90 12.36 -12.06 -11.75
CA GLU A 90 12.28 -10.98 -10.76
C GLU A 90 11.32 -11.36 -9.62
N VAL A 91 10.16 -11.95 -9.95
CA VAL A 91 9.22 -12.44 -8.93
C VAL A 91 9.90 -13.48 -8.05
N GLU A 92 10.62 -14.44 -8.65
CA GLU A 92 11.34 -15.47 -7.90
C GLU A 92 12.41 -14.89 -6.97
N ALA A 93 13.18 -13.91 -7.44
CA ALA A 93 14.18 -13.21 -6.64
C ALA A 93 13.55 -12.49 -5.44
N ILE A 94 12.49 -11.71 -5.67
CA ILE A 94 11.78 -10.97 -4.61
C ILE A 94 11.18 -11.93 -3.58
N VAL A 95 10.58 -13.04 -4.04
CA VAL A 95 10.01 -14.06 -3.15
C VAL A 95 11.10 -14.72 -2.31
N SER A 96 12.28 -14.97 -2.88
CA SER A 96 13.42 -15.50 -2.16
C SER A 96 13.91 -14.54 -1.08
N GLU A 97 14.06 -13.25 -1.38
CA GLU A 97 14.45 -12.22 -0.41
C GLU A 97 13.44 -12.13 0.74
N LEU A 98 12.13 -12.04 0.45
CA LEU A 98 11.08 -12.04 1.48
C LEU A 98 11.09 -13.31 2.33
N GLY A 99 11.48 -14.45 1.75
CA GLY A 99 11.67 -15.70 2.49
C GLY A 99 12.82 -15.66 3.49
N GLN A 100 13.86 -14.85 3.24
CA GLN A 100 15.01 -14.67 4.14
C GLN A 100 14.73 -13.68 5.27
N LEU A 101 13.84 -12.70 5.04
CA LEU A 101 13.43 -11.73 6.05
C LEU A 101 12.46 -12.29 7.09
N ARG A 102 11.94 -13.50 6.85
CA ARG A 102 11.01 -14.17 7.76
C ARG A 102 11.72 -14.70 9.00
N ASP A 103 11.19 -14.37 10.17
CA ASP A 103 11.62 -14.98 11.42
C ASP A 103 11.14 -16.44 11.47
N LYS A 104 12.07 -17.35 11.79
CA LYS A 104 11.82 -18.80 11.81
C LYS A 104 11.10 -19.25 13.08
#